data_AF-A0A6H1LHS0-F1
#
_entry.id   AF-A0A6H1LHS0-F1
#
_cell.length_a   1.000
_cell.length_b   1.000
_cell.length_c   1.000
_cell.angle_alpha   90.00
_cell.angle_beta   90.00
_cell.angle_gamma   90.00
#
_symmetry.space_group_name_H-M   'P 1'
#
loop_
_entity.id
_entity.type
_entity.pdbx_description
1 polymer ?
#
loop_
_entity_poly.entity_id
_entity_poly.type
_entity_poly.pdbx_seq_one_letter_code
_entity_poly.pdbx_strand_id
1 'polypeptide(L)'
;MTKRQMAYLACTAAVTASVLGAAPSAEHRTVHSVHPGESIQKAVNSAQPGDTVFLFPGTYHESVRVTVANLTLRGSGARATVIVPGKASDSSCAKAGNGICVTGTDKNRVKGVTVSSLTLRGFAKQGLWASGTDRLTVQDVVAEKNGQWGIAQERSVRGVFRYNLARNNGDAGLFLSNTVSTEEGARDTLGTVVSHNLLAGNRIGVTVRRLRNLTVDHNEATGNCAAVFVVGDENKPRVGALSVLRNYVHANNKYCPKTPRLPFLQGSGIVLTGAEKTLVAENRVEDNVGTSPLSGGIVLYKSFVGAVNERNEIRDNVVQRNGKADLANRDRVKGKGNTFHGNTCAHSEPAGLC
;
A
#
# COMPACT_ATOMS: atom_id res chain seq x y z
N MET A 1 79.48 -45.87 33.95
CA MET A 1 78.08 -46.21 33.61
C MET A 1 77.24 -44.94 33.72
N THR A 2 76.35 -44.70 32.73
CA THR A 2 75.26 -43.69 32.65
C THR A 2 75.61 -42.18 32.81
N LYS A 3 75.94 -41.43 31.74
CA LYS A 3 75.08 -40.65 30.78
C LYS A 3 74.09 -39.62 31.37
N ARG A 4 74.32 -38.32 31.08
CA ARG A 4 73.39 -37.28 30.51
C ARG A 4 73.90 -35.87 30.88
N GLN A 5 74.59 -35.13 30.00
CA GLN A 5 74.03 -34.15 29.04
C GLN A 5 72.86 -33.30 29.59
N MET A 6 73.14 -32.05 29.97
CA MET A 6 72.17 -30.94 30.00
C MET A 6 72.64 -29.90 28.98
N ALA A 7 71.82 -29.71 27.94
CA ALA A 7 72.04 -28.76 26.87
C ALA A 7 71.03 -27.61 26.98
N TYR A 8 71.59 -26.39 27.05
CA TYR A 8 71.12 -25.10 26.56
C TYR A 8 69.66 -24.64 26.80
N LEU A 9 69.56 -23.57 27.60
CA LEU A 9 68.49 -22.58 27.54
C LEU A 9 68.41 -21.98 26.12
N ALA A 10 67.21 -21.96 25.54
CA ALA A 10 66.89 -21.14 24.38
C ALA A 10 65.67 -20.26 24.72
N CYS A 11 65.89 -18.94 24.69
CA CYS A 11 64.89 -17.90 24.86
C CYS A 11 63.79 -18.00 23.80
N THR A 12 62.54 -18.19 24.21
CA THR A 12 61.36 -18.01 23.37
C THR A 12 60.92 -16.55 23.40
N ALA A 13 61.19 -15.82 22.31
CA ALA A 13 60.64 -14.49 22.08
C ALA A 13 59.15 -14.59 21.71
N ALA A 14 58.30 -13.95 22.51
CA ALA A 14 56.86 -13.84 22.25
C ALA A 14 56.60 -12.80 21.15
N VAL A 15 56.09 -13.25 20.00
CA VAL A 15 55.59 -12.37 18.93
C VAL A 15 54.14 -12.01 19.25
N THR A 16 53.91 -10.79 19.73
CA THR A 16 52.57 -10.23 19.90
C THR A 16 52.04 -9.78 18.53
N ALA A 17 51.19 -10.59 17.90
CA ALA A 17 50.43 -10.19 16.72
C ALA A 17 49.33 -9.20 17.15
N SER A 18 49.55 -7.92 16.89
CA SER A 18 48.54 -6.87 17.01
C SER A 18 47.50 -7.04 15.90
N VAL A 19 46.38 -7.68 16.23
CA VAL A 19 45.17 -7.68 15.40
C VAL A 19 44.58 -6.28 15.46
N LEU A 20 44.89 -5.45 14.46
CA LEU A 20 44.12 -4.26 14.16
C LEU A 20 42.71 -4.73 13.73
N GLY A 21 41.79 -4.75 14.68
CA GLY A 21 40.38 -4.90 14.38
C GLY A 21 39.96 -3.71 13.50
N ALA A 22 39.68 -3.96 12.23
CA ALA A 22 38.95 -3.03 11.39
C ALA A 22 37.58 -2.82 12.05
N ALA A 23 37.41 -1.70 12.77
CA ALA A 23 36.10 -1.27 13.19
C ALA A 23 35.22 -1.19 11.94
N PRO A 24 34.00 -1.76 11.92
CA PRO A 24 33.09 -1.55 10.81
C PRO A 24 32.91 -0.05 10.66
N SER A 25 33.23 0.47 9.47
CA SER A 25 32.99 1.85 9.10
C SER A 25 31.54 2.18 9.46
N ALA A 26 31.35 3.05 10.45
CA ALA A 26 30.04 3.61 10.73
C ALA A 26 29.60 4.27 9.42
N GLU A 27 28.62 3.69 8.73
CA GLU A 27 28.05 4.29 7.53
C GLU A 27 27.53 5.66 7.93
N HIS A 28 28.25 6.71 7.52
CA HIS A 28 27.93 8.08 7.86
C HIS A 28 26.68 8.48 7.09
N ARG A 29 25.52 8.36 7.73
CA ARG A 29 24.23 8.75 7.12
C ARG A 29 24.22 10.26 6.95
N THR A 30 24.18 10.71 5.71
CA THR A 30 24.18 12.13 5.37
C THR A 30 22.76 12.66 5.28
N VAL A 31 22.55 13.89 5.75
CA VAL A 31 21.29 14.62 5.57
C VAL A 31 21.47 15.68 4.49
N HIS A 32 20.81 15.47 3.35
CA HIS A 32 20.72 16.44 2.26
C HIS A 32 19.55 17.37 2.52
N SER A 33 19.85 18.60 2.93
CA SER A 33 18.85 19.64 3.17
C SER A 33 18.43 20.29 1.85
N VAL A 34 17.12 20.42 1.62
CA VAL A 34 16.56 21.02 0.40
C VAL A 34 15.55 22.10 0.78
N HIS A 35 15.83 23.34 0.39
CA HIS A 35 14.97 24.50 0.56
C HIS A 35 14.11 24.75 -0.69
N PRO A 36 12.99 25.48 -0.57
CA PRO A 36 12.20 25.88 -1.73
C PRO A 36 13.05 26.62 -2.77
N GLY A 37 12.91 26.25 -4.04
CA GLY A 37 13.74 26.74 -5.15
C GLY A 37 14.95 25.86 -5.47
N GLU A 38 15.37 24.99 -4.54
CA GLU A 38 16.35 23.94 -4.80
C GLU A 38 15.69 22.68 -5.38
N SER A 39 16.48 21.84 -6.05
CA SER A 39 15.99 20.60 -6.66
C SER A 39 16.06 19.43 -5.68
N ILE A 40 14.91 18.80 -5.45
CA ILE A 40 14.81 17.54 -4.72
C ILE A 40 15.54 16.44 -5.50
N GLN A 41 15.36 16.39 -6.82
CA GLN A 41 16.01 15.37 -7.65
C GLN A 41 17.54 15.47 -7.57
N LYS A 42 18.11 16.67 -7.49
CA LYS A 42 19.56 16.85 -7.32
C LYS A 42 20.03 16.22 -6.01
N ALA A 43 19.35 16.49 -4.89
CA ALA A 43 19.67 15.87 -3.60
C ALA A 43 19.52 14.34 -3.64
N VAL A 44 18.44 13.83 -4.25
CA VAL A 44 18.23 12.38 -4.44
C VAL A 44 19.33 11.74 -5.30
N ASN A 45 19.80 12.43 -6.34
CA ASN A 45 20.88 11.94 -7.20
C ASN A 45 22.24 11.91 -6.48
N SER A 46 22.46 12.81 -5.52
CA SER A 46 23.67 12.88 -4.71
C SER A 46 23.64 11.96 -3.48
N ALA A 47 22.47 11.41 -3.14
CA ALA A 47 22.30 10.59 -1.96
C ALA A 47 22.88 9.17 -2.13
N GLN A 48 23.50 8.68 -1.07
CA GLN A 48 23.95 7.30 -0.94
C GLN A 48 22.90 6.46 -0.19
N PRO A 49 22.97 5.12 -0.27
CA PRO A 49 22.07 4.28 0.50
C PRO A 49 22.11 4.59 2.00
N GLY A 50 20.93 4.78 2.61
CA GLY A 50 20.80 5.13 4.03
C GLY A 50 20.74 6.63 4.33
N ASP A 51 21.00 7.49 3.35
CA ASP A 51 20.88 8.94 3.48
C ASP A 51 19.43 9.40 3.67
N THR A 52 19.31 10.63 4.19
CA THR A 52 18.04 11.35 4.26
C THR A 52 18.07 12.57 3.37
N VAL A 53 17.07 12.73 2.50
CA VAL A 53 16.75 13.99 1.82
C VAL A 53 15.64 14.66 2.63
N PHE A 54 15.99 15.75 3.31
CA PHE A 54 15.08 16.51 4.16
C PHE A 54 14.61 17.78 3.43
N LEU A 55 13.29 17.92 3.30
CA LEU A 55 12.66 19.06 2.65
C LEU A 55 12.15 20.04 3.71
N PHE A 56 12.64 21.27 3.64
CA PHE A 56 12.12 22.37 4.45
C PHE A 56 10.66 22.72 4.08
N PRO A 57 9.97 23.51 4.92
CA PRO A 57 8.63 23.98 4.57
C PRO A 57 8.64 24.77 3.26
N GLY A 58 7.67 24.49 2.39
CA GLY A 58 7.44 25.20 1.14
C GLY A 58 6.84 24.33 0.06
N THR A 59 6.71 24.92 -1.14
CA THR A 59 6.15 24.25 -2.32
C THR A 59 7.24 23.95 -3.32
N TYR A 60 7.31 22.70 -3.76
CA TYR A 60 8.29 22.18 -4.71
C TYR A 60 7.58 21.77 -5.99
N HIS A 61 8.00 22.36 -7.11
CA HIS A 61 7.43 22.16 -8.43
C HIS A 61 8.27 21.12 -9.20
N GLU A 62 8.12 19.85 -8.86
CA GLU A 62 9.00 18.78 -9.36
C GLU A 62 8.31 17.41 -9.35
N SER A 63 8.83 16.49 -10.17
CA SER A 63 8.57 15.06 -10.06
C SER A 63 9.88 14.34 -9.73
N VAL A 64 9.87 13.50 -8.71
CA VAL A 64 11.08 12.93 -8.11
C VAL A 64 11.15 11.43 -8.39
N ARG A 65 12.26 10.98 -8.97
CA ARG A 65 12.58 9.58 -9.19
C ARG A 65 13.59 9.10 -8.15
N VAL A 66 13.20 8.10 -7.37
CA VAL A 66 14.01 7.46 -6.34
C VAL A 66 14.39 6.05 -6.77
N THR A 67 15.69 5.80 -6.85
CA THR A 67 16.26 4.45 -7.09
C THR A 67 17.32 4.04 -6.07
N VAL A 68 17.62 4.91 -5.11
CA VAL A 68 18.61 4.68 -4.06
C VAL A 68 17.96 3.85 -2.95
N ALA A 69 18.59 2.73 -2.59
CA ALA A 69 18.09 1.87 -1.51
C ALA A 69 18.22 2.57 -0.15
N ASN A 70 17.36 2.24 0.81
CA ASN A 70 17.36 2.76 2.18
C ASN A 70 17.29 4.31 2.28
N LEU A 71 16.93 4.99 1.19
CA LEU A 71 16.78 6.45 1.19
C LEU A 71 15.54 6.86 1.98
N THR A 72 15.68 7.88 2.83
CA THR A 72 14.54 8.56 3.43
C THR A 72 14.29 9.90 2.73
N LEU A 73 13.13 10.06 2.10
CA LEU A 73 12.63 11.34 1.61
C LEU A 73 11.60 11.88 2.60
N ARG A 74 11.93 12.93 3.32
CA ARG A 74 11.14 13.44 4.44
C ARG A 74 10.85 14.92 4.29
N GLY A 75 9.58 15.30 4.38
CA GLY A 75 9.19 16.71 4.51
C GLY A 75 9.14 17.19 5.96
N SER A 76 8.88 18.48 6.12
CA SER A 76 8.73 19.16 7.42
C SER A 76 7.33 19.01 8.04
N GLY A 77 6.50 18.13 7.47
CA GLY A 77 5.12 17.91 7.89
C GLY A 77 4.16 18.01 6.72
N ALA A 78 3.07 17.24 6.77
CA ALA A 78 2.14 17.11 5.65
C ALA A 78 1.51 18.43 5.21
N ARG A 79 1.42 19.46 6.06
CA ARG A 79 0.91 20.80 5.68
C ARG A 79 2.02 21.81 5.36
N ALA A 80 3.27 21.50 5.71
CA ALA A 80 4.40 22.40 5.59
C ALA A 80 5.16 22.19 4.28
N THR A 81 5.32 20.94 3.85
CA THR A 81 6.03 20.59 2.61
C THR A 81 5.04 20.04 1.59
N VAL A 82 4.92 20.72 0.44
CA VAL A 82 4.01 20.34 -0.64
C VAL A 82 4.80 20.14 -1.93
N ILE A 83 4.68 18.98 -2.55
CA ILE A 83 5.19 18.73 -3.90
C ILE A 83 4.01 18.76 -4.87
N VAL A 84 4.15 19.56 -5.91
CA VAL A 84 3.16 19.78 -6.98
C VAL A 84 3.83 19.58 -8.34
N PRO A 85 3.06 19.42 -9.43
CA PRO A 85 3.62 19.34 -10.77
C PRO A 85 4.60 20.48 -11.08
N GLY A 86 5.77 20.08 -11.56
CA GLY A 86 6.77 20.97 -12.11
C GLY A 86 6.50 21.32 -13.58
N LYS A 87 7.42 22.09 -14.15
CA LYS A 87 7.51 22.25 -15.61
C LYS A 87 7.77 20.89 -16.26
N ALA A 88 7.42 20.76 -17.53
CA ALA A 88 7.73 19.57 -18.33
C ALA A 88 9.23 19.22 -18.17
N SER A 89 9.51 17.95 -17.91
CA SER A 89 10.83 17.41 -17.61
C SER A 89 11.03 16.12 -18.38
N ASP A 90 12.28 15.81 -18.73
CA ASP A 90 12.63 14.55 -19.38
C ASP A 90 12.57 13.33 -18.46
N SER A 91 12.40 13.54 -17.16
CA SER A 91 12.18 12.48 -16.17
C SER A 91 11.02 11.58 -16.58
N SER A 92 11.26 10.26 -16.58
CA SER A 92 10.21 9.27 -16.84
C SER A 92 9.06 9.36 -15.82
N CYS A 93 9.35 9.82 -14.59
CA CYS A 93 8.33 10.05 -13.58
C CYS A 93 7.41 11.22 -13.94
N ALA A 94 7.99 12.33 -14.39
CA ALA A 94 7.25 13.49 -14.85
C ALA A 94 6.42 13.18 -16.10
N LYS A 95 7.04 12.53 -17.10
CA LYS A 95 6.37 12.09 -18.35
C LYS A 95 5.22 11.13 -18.09
N ALA A 96 5.32 10.30 -17.05
CA ALA A 96 4.23 9.42 -16.64
C ALA A 96 3.07 10.18 -15.96
N GLY A 97 3.31 11.40 -15.47
CA GLY A 97 2.34 12.25 -14.79
C GLY A 97 2.34 12.09 -13.27
N ASN A 98 3.47 11.67 -12.68
CA ASN A 98 3.56 11.20 -11.30
C ASN A 98 4.36 12.18 -10.44
N GLY A 99 4.07 12.23 -9.14
CA GLY A 99 4.83 13.04 -8.19
C GLY A 99 6.13 12.39 -7.74
N ILE A 100 6.05 11.30 -7.00
CA ILE A 100 7.21 10.50 -6.59
C ILE A 100 7.15 9.14 -7.26
N CYS A 101 8.26 8.71 -7.87
CA CYS A 101 8.42 7.37 -8.42
C CYS A 101 9.53 6.61 -7.70
N VAL A 102 9.18 5.55 -6.97
CA VAL A 102 10.13 4.60 -6.40
C VAL A 102 10.19 3.38 -7.31
N THR A 103 11.23 3.29 -8.13
CA THR A 103 11.24 2.35 -9.27
C THR A 103 12.39 1.36 -9.17
N GLY A 104 12.06 0.10 -8.91
CA GLY A 104 12.92 -1.07 -9.11
C GLY A 104 12.36 -2.00 -10.18
N THR A 105 12.79 -3.25 -10.15
CA THR A 105 12.33 -4.32 -11.04
C THR A 105 12.07 -5.60 -10.26
N ASP A 106 11.49 -6.62 -10.91
CA ASP A 106 11.30 -7.93 -10.27
C ASP A 106 12.61 -8.62 -9.86
N LYS A 107 13.68 -8.40 -10.62
CA LYS A 107 15.02 -8.96 -10.34
C LYS A 107 15.80 -8.11 -9.34
N ASN A 108 15.68 -6.78 -9.46
CA ASN A 108 16.43 -5.81 -8.66
C ASN A 108 15.45 -4.85 -7.99
N ARG A 109 14.94 -5.25 -6.82
CA ARG A 109 14.01 -4.42 -6.05
C ARG A 109 14.74 -3.28 -5.37
N VAL A 110 14.13 -2.09 -5.36
CA VAL A 110 14.59 -0.98 -4.51
C VAL A 110 14.12 -1.26 -3.09
N LYS A 111 15.08 -1.33 -2.16
CA LYS A 111 14.83 -1.77 -0.78
C LYS A 111 14.74 -0.58 0.18
N GLY A 112 13.88 -0.66 1.19
CA GLY A 112 13.96 0.17 2.40
C GLY A 112 13.73 1.67 2.22
N VAL A 113 13.19 2.11 1.09
CA VAL A 113 12.88 3.54 0.88
C VAL A 113 11.75 3.96 1.82
N THR A 114 11.89 5.15 2.41
CA THR A 114 10.85 5.78 3.22
C THR A 114 10.45 7.11 2.60
N VAL A 115 9.16 7.33 2.40
CA VAL A 115 8.59 8.64 2.02
C VAL A 115 7.70 9.09 3.17
N SER A 116 7.96 10.28 3.72
CA SER A 116 7.23 10.73 4.90
C SER A 116 7.00 12.23 5.03
N SER A 117 5.95 12.58 5.78
CA SER A 117 5.71 13.93 6.30
C SER A 117 5.63 15.03 5.22
N LEU A 118 4.92 14.77 4.13
CA LEU A 118 4.78 15.70 2.99
C LEU A 118 3.41 15.57 2.31
N THR A 119 3.04 16.56 1.48
CA THR A 119 1.88 16.48 0.57
C THR A 119 2.32 16.22 -0.87
N LEU A 120 1.59 15.35 -1.57
CA LEU A 120 1.64 15.14 -3.02
C LEU A 120 0.31 15.58 -3.62
N ARG A 121 0.32 16.67 -4.40
CA ARG A 121 -0.92 17.34 -4.84
C ARG A 121 -0.96 17.63 -6.33
N GLY A 122 -2.07 17.28 -6.96
CA GLY A 122 -2.41 17.79 -8.30
C GLY A 122 -1.69 17.11 -9.46
N PHE A 123 -1.06 15.95 -9.24
CA PHE A 123 -0.39 15.22 -10.30
C PHE A 123 -1.39 14.61 -11.28
N ALA A 124 -1.04 14.60 -12.58
CA ALA A 124 -1.94 14.15 -13.64
C ALA A 124 -2.37 12.67 -13.49
N LYS A 125 -1.51 11.84 -12.90
CA LYS A 125 -1.84 10.45 -12.54
C LYS A 125 -1.69 10.21 -11.05
N GLN A 126 -0.52 9.80 -10.59
CA GLN A 126 -0.32 9.39 -9.19
C GLN A 126 0.39 10.47 -8.38
N GLY A 127 0.01 10.61 -7.10
CA GLY A 127 0.85 11.32 -6.14
C GLY A 127 2.16 10.57 -5.94
N LEU A 128 2.06 9.30 -5.50
CA LEU A 128 3.19 8.37 -5.40
C LEU A 128 2.95 7.12 -6.25
N TRP A 129 3.94 6.74 -7.05
CA TRP A 129 3.99 5.50 -7.81
C TRP A 129 5.20 4.66 -7.36
N ALA A 130 4.97 3.41 -7.01
CA ALA A 130 6.02 2.46 -6.68
C ALA A 130 5.89 1.20 -7.53
N SER A 131 7.01 0.72 -8.08
CA SER A 131 7.06 -0.55 -8.80
C SER A 131 8.36 -1.28 -8.45
N GLY A 132 8.28 -2.57 -8.15
CA GLY A 132 9.48 -3.35 -7.84
C GLY A 132 10.17 -2.94 -6.54
N THR A 133 9.43 -2.72 -5.45
CA THR A 133 9.99 -2.32 -4.15
C THR A 133 9.94 -3.44 -3.12
N ASP A 134 10.78 -3.32 -2.09
CA ASP A 134 10.82 -4.22 -0.94
C ASP A 134 10.99 -3.39 0.34
N ARG A 135 10.06 -3.48 1.28
CA ARG A 135 10.04 -2.64 2.50
C ARG A 135 9.95 -1.13 2.21
N LEU A 136 9.15 -0.74 1.22
CA LEU A 136 8.76 0.66 1.05
C LEU A 136 7.88 1.08 2.24
N THR A 137 8.22 2.18 2.89
CA THR A 137 7.38 2.82 3.90
C THR A 137 6.83 4.14 3.37
N VAL A 138 5.52 4.32 3.38
CA VAL A 138 4.85 5.59 3.12
C VAL A 138 4.05 5.96 4.37
N GLN A 139 4.47 7.02 5.05
CA GLN A 139 3.85 7.42 6.31
C GLN A 139 3.65 8.92 6.44
N ASP A 140 2.55 9.34 7.07
CA ASP A 140 2.24 10.76 7.27
C ASP A 140 2.26 11.57 5.96
N VAL A 141 1.85 10.93 4.85
CA VAL A 141 1.73 11.56 3.53
C VAL A 141 0.28 11.93 3.26
N VAL A 142 0.07 13.16 2.77
CA VAL A 142 -1.21 13.58 2.19
C VAL A 142 -1.11 13.45 0.68
N ALA A 143 -1.90 12.55 0.08
CA ALA A 143 -1.99 12.40 -1.38
C ALA A 143 -3.36 12.86 -1.86
N GLU A 144 -3.41 14.01 -2.53
CA GLU A 144 -4.68 14.66 -2.83
C GLU A 144 -4.81 15.27 -4.22
N LYS A 145 -6.04 15.23 -4.74
CA LYS A 145 -6.38 15.84 -6.04
C LYS A 145 -5.51 15.33 -7.19
N ASN A 146 -5.01 14.10 -7.10
CA ASN A 146 -4.26 13.48 -8.20
C ASN A 146 -5.24 12.83 -9.17
N GLY A 147 -4.93 12.86 -10.47
CA GLY A 147 -5.85 12.50 -11.53
C GLY A 147 -6.23 11.01 -11.58
N GLN A 148 -5.44 10.14 -10.95
CA GLN A 148 -5.72 8.70 -10.87
C GLN A 148 -5.61 8.16 -9.44
N TRP A 149 -4.41 7.89 -8.93
CA TRP A 149 -4.23 7.29 -7.59
C TRP A 149 -3.55 8.25 -6.63
N GLY A 150 -3.91 8.22 -5.35
CA GLY A 150 -3.16 8.94 -4.32
C GLY A 150 -1.76 8.34 -4.18
N ILE A 151 -1.72 7.12 -3.67
CA ILE A 151 -0.50 6.32 -3.49
C ILE A 151 -0.73 4.96 -4.14
N ALA A 152 0.18 4.55 -5.03
CA ALA A 152 0.05 3.31 -5.78
C ALA A 152 1.33 2.48 -5.75
N GLN A 153 1.18 1.16 -5.66
CA GLN A 153 2.28 0.19 -5.69
C GLN A 153 1.94 -1.03 -6.55
N GLU A 154 2.90 -1.49 -7.34
CA GLU A 154 2.84 -2.78 -8.03
C GLU A 154 4.14 -3.61 -7.88
N ARG A 155 4.07 -4.91 -8.18
CA ARG A 155 5.24 -5.82 -8.22
C ARG A 155 6.15 -5.69 -6.99
N SER A 156 5.59 -5.53 -5.80
CA SER A 156 6.35 -5.14 -4.60
C SER A 156 5.98 -6.00 -3.39
N VAL A 157 6.85 -6.02 -2.39
CA VAL A 157 6.72 -6.84 -1.18
C VAL A 157 7.00 -6.04 0.09
N ARG A 158 6.43 -6.47 1.21
CA ARG A 158 6.65 -5.94 2.57
C ARG A 158 6.41 -4.43 2.68
N GLY A 159 5.49 -3.87 1.89
CA GLY A 159 5.19 -2.44 1.95
C GLY A 159 4.45 -2.07 3.24
N VAL A 160 4.66 -0.85 3.73
CA VAL A 160 3.98 -0.30 4.90
C VAL A 160 3.38 1.05 4.54
N PHE A 161 2.06 1.15 4.56
CA PHE A 161 1.30 2.37 4.26
C PHE A 161 0.50 2.76 5.49
N ARG A 162 0.97 3.76 6.25
CA ARG A 162 0.35 4.13 7.53
C ARG A 162 0.18 5.60 7.77
N TYR A 163 -0.86 6.00 8.50
CA TYR A 163 -1.10 7.40 8.89
C TYR A 163 -1.18 8.36 7.70
N ASN A 164 -1.54 7.86 6.52
CA ASN A 164 -1.69 8.68 5.32
C ASN A 164 -3.11 9.22 5.20
N LEU A 165 -3.23 10.38 4.57
CA LEU A 165 -4.51 10.92 4.10
C LEU A 165 -4.52 10.87 2.57
N ALA A 166 -5.32 9.98 1.99
CA ALA A 166 -5.53 9.96 0.55
C ALA A 166 -6.94 10.46 0.23
N ARG A 167 -7.03 11.64 -0.40
CA ARG A 167 -8.34 12.27 -0.62
C ARG A 167 -8.55 12.89 -2.00
N ASN A 168 -9.78 12.82 -2.47
CA ASN A 168 -10.22 13.46 -3.72
C ASN A 168 -9.33 13.11 -4.93
N ASN A 169 -8.78 11.89 -4.97
CA ASN A 169 -8.07 11.39 -6.15
C ASN A 169 -9.08 10.83 -7.17
N GLY A 170 -8.70 10.83 -8.45
CA GLY A 170 -9.62 10.50 -9.55
C GLY A 170 -10.12 9.05 -9.57
N ASP A 171 -9.36 8.13 -8.98
CA ASP A 171 -9.70 6.72 -8.82
C ASP A 171 -9.52 6.29 -7.35
N ALA A 172 -8.48 5.52 -7.02
CA ALA A 172 -8.24 5.03 -5.67
C ALA A 172 -7.40 5.97 -4.79
N GLY A 173 -7.70 6.02 -3.49
CA GLY A 173 -6.81 6.66 -2.51
C GLY A 173 -5.50 5.88 -2.37
N LEU A 174 -5.60 4.59 -2.06
CA LEU A 174 -4.50 3.62 -2.06
C LEU A 174 -4.75 2.52 -3.09
N PHE A 175 -3.79 2.27 -3.97
CA PHE A 175 -3.88 1.25 -5.01
C PHE A 175 -2.71 0.25 -4.92
N LEU A 176 -2.98 -1.00 -4.58
CA LEU A 176 -1.98 -2.06 -4.48
C LEU A 176 -2.30 -3.15 -5.51
N SER A 177 -1.33 -3.54 -6.34
CA SER A 177 -1.55 -4.59 -7.33
C SER A 177 -0.35 -5.49 -7.63
N ASN A 178 -0.57 -6.63 -8.29
CA ASN A 178 0.52 -7.39 -8.89
C ASN A 178 1.19 -6.62 -10.03
N THR A 179 0.41 -6.18 -11.01
CA THR A 179 0.80 -5.52 -12.26
C THR A 179 -0.39 -4.69 -12.74
N VAL A 180 -0.13 -3.54 -13.38
CA VAL A 180 -1.14 -2.67 -14.01
C VAL A 180 -1.40 -2.91 -15.49
N SER A 181 -0.45 -3.51 -16.20
CA SER A 181 -0.48 -3.64 -17.66
C SER A 181 -0.74 -5.05 -18.16
N THR A 182 -0.51 -6.08 -17.33
CA THR A 182 -0.61 -7.49 -17.72
C THR A 182 -1.61 -8.24 -16.85
N GLU A 183 -2.23 -9.27 -17.42
CA GLU A 183 -3.04 -10.23 -16.66
C GLU A 183 -2.17 -11.39 -16.21
N GLU A 184 -1.99 -11.47 -14.90
CA GLU A 184 -1.14 -12.45 -14.23
C GLU A 184 -1.84 -12.88 -12.94
N GLY A 185 -1.54 -14.08 -12.46
CA GLY A 185 -1.96 -14.56 -11.15
C GLY A 185 -1.55 -13.63 -10.02
N ALA A 186 -2.26 -13.76 -8.90
CA ALA A 186 -2.01 -12.93 -7.73
C ALA A 186 -0.60 -13.16 -7.17
N ARG A 187 0.04 -12.08 -6.72
CA ARG A 187 1.40 -12.14 -6.16
C ARG A 187 1.36 -12.04 -4.64
N ASP A 188 2.20 -12.82 -3.98
CA ASP A 188 2.41 -12.74 -2.54
C ASP A 188 3.19 -11.47 -2.21
N THR A 189 2.63 -10.64 -1.33
CA THR A 189 3.29 -9.40 -0.91
C THR A 189 4.24 -9.60 0.26
N LEU A 190 4.35 -10.81 0.80
CA LEU A 190 5.18 -11.16 1.95
C LEU A 190 4.89 -10.33 3.21
N GLY A 191 3.63 -9.94 3.42
CA GLY A 191 3.19 -9.18 4.60
C GLY A 191 3.15 -7.66 4.38
N THR A 192 2.58 -7.19 3.28
CA THR A 192 2.27 -5.75 3.12
C THR A 192 1.16 -5.32 4.08
N VAL A 193 1.27 -4.12 4.64
CA VAL A 193 0.32 -3.56 5.62
C VAL A 193 -0.19 -2.20 5.15
N VAL A 194 -1.51 -2.03 5.19
CA VAL A 194 -2.22 -0.75 5.02
C VAL A 194 -2.95 -0.47 6.31
N SER A 195 -2.50 0.49 7.11
CA SER A 195 -3.14 0.74 8.41
C SER A 195 -3.21 2.19 8.87
N HIS A 196 -4.24 2.52 9.65
CA HIS A 196 -4.40 3.87 10.22
C HIS A 196 -4.42 5.00 9.18
N ASN A 197 -4.91 4.72 7.97
CA ASN A 197 -5.06 5.74 6.94
C ASN A 197 -6.48 6.32 6.94
N LEU A 198 -6.61 7.58 6.53
CA LEU A 198 -7.90 8.21 6.20
C LEU A 198 -8.05 8.30 4.68
N LEU A 199 -9.07 7.63 4.14
CA LEU A 199 -9.35 7.52 2.71
C LEU A 199 -10.68 8.21 2.40
N ALA A 200 -10.63 9.42 1.84
CA ALA A 200 -11.80 10.28 1.77
C ALA A 200 -12.11 10.83 0.37
N GLY A 201 -13.38 10.73 -0.08
CA GLY A 201 -13.82 11.41 -1.30
C GLY A 201 -13.25 10.87 -2.62
N ASN A 202 -12.57 9.72 -2.61
CA ASN A 202 -12.03 9.07 -3.80
C ASN A 202 -13.13 8.31 -4.54
N ARG A 203 -12.84 7.77 -5.73
CA ARG A 203 -13.74 6.76 -6.34
C ARG A 203 -13.73 5.50 -5.47
N ILE A 204 -12.54 5.01 -5.10
CA ILE A 204 -12.36 3.87 -4.20
C ILE A 204 -11.40 4.28 -3.08
N GLY A 205 -11.68 3.94 -1.82
CA GLY A 205 -10.75 4.24 -0.72
C GLY A 205 -9.44 3.45 -0.86
N VAL A 206 -9.53 2.11 -0.76
CA VAL A 206 -8.43 1.16 -0.93
C VAL A 206 -8.78 0.12 -2.00
N THR A 207 -7.90 -0.06 -2.98
CA THR A 207 -7.99 -1.14 -3.95
C THR A 207 -6.83 -2.11 -3.78
N VAL A 208 -7.15 -3.38 -3.57
CA VAL A 208 -6.21 -4.51 -3.58
C VAL A 208 -6.52 -5.37 -4.79
N ARG A 209 -5.67 -5.32 -5.82
CA ARG A 209 -5.90 -6.05 -7.08
C ARG A 209 -4.89 -7.18 -7.27
N ARG A 210 -5.37 -8.42 -7.26
CA ARG A 210 -4.56 -9.63 -7.54
C ARG A 210 -3.32 -9.70 -6.65
N LEU A 211 -3.51 -9.60 -5.35
CA LEU A 211 -2.45 -9.74 -4.36
C LEU A 211 -2.82 -10.76 -3.28
N ARG A 212 -1.81 -11.24 -2.57
CA ARG A 212 -1.94 -12.15 -1.44
C ARG A 212 -1.05 -11.75 -0.27
N ASN A 213 -1.36 -12.27 0.92
CA ASN A 213 -0.56 -12.12 2.13
C ASN A 213 -0.32 -10.66 2.50
N LEU A 214 -1.42 -9.95 2.72
CA LEU A 214 -1.44 -8.54 3.14
C LEU A 214 -2.58 -8.28 4.12
N THR A 215 -2.47 -7.16 4.82
CA THR A 215 -3.44 -6.75 5.84
C THR A 215 -3.89 -5.31 5.60
N VAL A 216 -5.20 -5.08 5.55
CA VAL A 216 -5.86 -3.76 5.55
C VAL A 216 -6.53 -3.59 6.91
N ASP A 217 -5.93 -2.79 7.80
CA ASP A 217 -6.25 -2.79 9.23
C ASP A 217 -6.39 -1.39 9.84
N HIS A 218 -7.41 -1.13 10.66
CA HIS A 218 -7.59 0.17 11.33
C HIS A 218 -7.63 1.39 10.41
N ASN A 219 -8.12 1.27 9.17
CA ASN A 219 -8.30 2.42 8.29
C ASN A 219 -9.70 3.01 8.44
N GLU A 220 -9.82 4.30 8.18
CA GLU A 220 -11.11 4.97 8.02
C GLU A 220 -11.34 5.28 6.53
N ALA A 221 -12.46 4.80 5.98
CA ALA A 221 -12.85 5.05 4.60
C ALA A 221 -14.25 5.68 4.55
N THR A 222 -14.31 6.94 4.11
CA THR A 222 -15.56 7.72 4.12
C THR A 222 -15.75 8.63 2.91
N GLY A 223 -17.00 8.88 2.53
CA GLY A 223 -17.34 9.77 1.41
C GLY A 223 -16.83 9.30 0.05
N ASN A 224 -16.34 8.06 -0.08
CA ASN A 224 -15.94 7.49 -1.36
C ASN A 224 -17.17 6.96 -2.12
N CYS A 225 -16.99 6.46 -3.35
CA CYS A 225 -18.04 5.71 -4.05
C CYS A 225 -18.07 4.22 -3.63
N ALA A 226 -16.88 3.69 -3.34
CA ALA A 226 -16.68 2.43 -2.63
C ALA A 226 -15.52 2.57 -1.63
N ALA A 227 -15.58 1.90 -0.47
CA ALA A 227 -14.54 2.05 0.55
C ALA A 227 -13.34 1.11 0.31
N VAL A 228 -13.55 -0.20 0.37
CA VAL A 228 -12.48 -1.20 0.23
C VAL A 228 -12.86 -2.18 -0.87
N PHE A 229 -11.95 -2.40 -1.81
CA PHE A 229 -12.18 -3.27 -2.95
C PHE A 229 -11.06 -4.30 -3.08
N VAL A 230 -11.38 -5.58 -2.84
CA VAL A 230 -10.48 -6.70 -3.08
C VAL A 230 -10.88 -7.35 -4.40
N VAL A 231 -10.04 -7.15 -5.41
CA VAL A 231 -10.37 -7.45 -6.80
C VAL A 231 -9.47 -8.53 -7.35
N GLY A 232 -10.08 -9.65 -7.73
CA GLY A 232 -9.47 -10.76 -8.44
C GLY A 232 -10.28 -11.15 -9.66
N ASP A 233 -9.72 -12.09 -10.42
CA ASP A 233 -10.25 -12.67 -11.63
C ASP A 233 -10.09 -14.21 -11.56
N GLU A 234 -10.22 -14.91 -12.68
CA GLU A 234 -10.07 -16.37 -12.78
C GLU A 234 -8.61 -16.84 -12.69
N ASN A 235 -7.63 -15.92 -12.72
CA ASN A 235 -6.22 -16.27 -12.73
C ASN A 235 -5.80 -16.98 -11.44
N LYS A 236 -4.87 -17.93 -11.57
CA LYS A 236 -4.32 -18.69 -10.44
C LYS A 236 -2.87 -18.25 -10.13
N PRO A 237 -2.50 -18.11 -8.85
CA PRO A 237 -3.40 -18.10 -7.69
C PRO A 237 -4.35 -16.88 -7.73
N ARG A 238 -5.54 -16.99 -7.16
CA ARG A 238 -6.51 -15.86 -7.10
C ARG A 238 -6.09 -14.84 -6.03
N VAL A 239 -6.69 -13.64 -6.06
CA VAL A 239 -6.56 -12.67 -4.95
C VAL A 239 -7.01 -13.35 -3.66
N GLY A 240 -6.29 -13.19 -2.55
CA GLY A 240 -6.64 -13.93 -1.35
C GLY A 240 -5.54 -14.15 -0.33
N ALA A 241 -5.80 -14.99 0.69
CA ALA A 241 -4.91 -15.15 1.85
C ALA A 241 -4.52 -13.79 2.44
N LEU A 242 -5.53 -12.95 2.68
CA LEU A 242 -5.37 -11.57 3.15
C LEU A 242 -6.42 -11.25 4.19
N SER A 243 -6.18 -10.20 4.96
CA SER A 243 -7.07 -9.79 6.04
C SER A 243 -7.55 -8.35 5.88
N VAL A 244 -8.84 -8.10 6.09
CA VAL A 244 -9.48 -6.79 6.17
C VAL A 244 -10.07 -6.66 7.57
N LEU A 245 -9.37 -5.98 8.46
CA LEU A 245 -9.60 -6.03 9.91
C LEU A 245 -9.87 -4.66 10.49
N ARG A 246 -10.81 -4.53 11.42
CA ARG A 246 -10.93 -3.35 12.31
C ARG A 246 -10.99 -2.00 11.59
N ASN A 247 -11.49 -1.98 10.35
CA ASN A 247 -11.65 -0.74 9.60
C ASN A 247 -12.97 -0.08 9.97
N TYR A 248 -12.98 1.25 9.95
CA TYR A 248 -14.20 2.04 10.05
C TYR A 248 -14.62 2.52 8.66
N VAL A 249 -15.70 1.94 8.15
CA VAL A 249 -16.17 2.15 6.78
C VAL A 249 -17.56 2.78 6.84
N HIS A 250 -17.67 4.06 6.48
CA HIS A 250 -18.94 4.77 6.62
C HIS A 250 -19.23 5.79 5.53
N ALA A 251 -20.51 6.02 5.27
CA ALA A 251 -20.99 7.10 4.39
C ALA A 251 -20.32 7.14 2.99
N ASN A 252 -19.97 5.99 2.41
CA ASN A 252 -19.37 5.90 1.07
C ASN A 252 -20.45 6.00 -0.03
N ASN A 253 -21.16 7.13 -0.05
CA ASN A 253 -22.40 7.35 -0.79
C ASN A 253 -22.22 8.19 -2.06
N LYS A 254 -20.98 8.59 -2.36
CA LYS A 254 -20.66 9.38 -3.55
C LYS A 254 -21.03 8.58 -4.80
N TYR A 255 -21.65 9.23 -5.78
CA TYR A 255 -21.91 8.61 -7.09
C TYR A 255 -20.67 8.71 -7.98
N CYS A 256 -20.28 7.58 -8.56
CA CYS A 256 -19.22 7.50 -9.55
C CYS A 256 -19.71 6.80 -10.83
N PRO A 257 -19.61 7.45 -12.01
CA PRO A 257 -20.07 6.87 -13.27
C PRO A 257 -19.45 5.50 -13.60
N LYS A 258 -20.13 4.71 -14.42
CA LYS A 258 -19.61 3.42 -14.92
C LYS A 258 -18.30 3.62 -15.70
N THR A 259 -17.43 2.63 -15.65
CA THR A 259 -16.23 2.53 -16.50
C THR A 259 -16.37 1.30 -17.41
N PRO A 260 -15.47 1.09 -18.39
CA PRO A 260 -15.50 -0.13 -19.18
C PRO A 260 -15.35 -1.43 -18.36
N ARG A 261 -14.75 -1.35 -17.16
CA ARG A 261 -14.45 -2.53 -16.32
C ARG A 261 -15.36 -2.68 -15.10
N LEU A 262 -16.03 -1.61 -14.67
CA LEU A 262 -16.86 -1.60 -13.47
C LEU A 262 -18.20 -0.91 -13.76
N PRO A 263 -19.31 -1.38 -13.17
CA PRO A 263 -20.54 -0.61 -13.15
C PRO A 263 -20.31 0.73 -12.42
N PHE A 264 -21.33 1.58 -12.45
CA PHE A 264 -21.31 2.76 -11.58
C PHE A 264 -21.17 2.31 -10.11
N LEU A 265 -20.46 3.09 -9.31
CA LEU A 265 -20.23 2.82 -7.88
C LEU A 265 -20.96 3.85 -7.05
N GLN A 266 -21.61 3.37 -5.99
CA GLN A 266 -22.29 4.21 -5.00
C GLN A 266 -22.70 3.33 -3.82
N GLY A 267 -22.40 3.74 -2.59
CA GLY A 267 -22.91 3.09 -1.38
C GLY A 267 -22.32 1.71 -1.15
N SER A 268 -21.03 1.53 -1.46
CA SER A 268 -20.33 0.25 -1.32
C SER A 268 -19.33 0.34 -0.16
N GLY A 269 -19.52 -0.48 0.87
CA GLY A 269 -18.57 -0.62 1.97
C GLY A 269 -17.34 -1.43 1.56
N ILE A 270 -17.28 -2.68 2.01
CA ILE A 270 -16.23 -3.66 1.67
C ILE A 270 -16.75 -4.59 0.59
N VAL A 271 -16.04 -4.68 -0.54
CA VAL A 271 -16.45 -5.54 -1.65
C VAL A 271 -15.33 -6.53 -1.99
N LEU A 272 -15.69 -7.81 -2.04
CA LEU A 272 -14.83 -8.91 -2.51
C LEU A 272 -15.32 -9.39 -3.87
N THR A 273 -14.41 -9.46 -4.85
CA THR A 273 -14.71 -10.04 -6.17
C THR A 273 -13.66 -11.04 -6.63
N GLY A 274 -14.06 -12.28 -6.89
CA GLY A 274 -13.13 -13.35 -7.29
C GLY A 274 -12.05 -13.64 -6.23
N ALA A 275 -12.34 -13.35 -4.96
CA ALA A 275 -11.41 -13.49 -3.85
C ALA A 275 -11.52 -14.83 -3.15
N GLU A 276 -10.41 -15.33 -2.62
CA GLU A 276 -10.41 -16.54 -1.80
C GLU A 276 -9.63 -16.41 -0.51
N LYS A 277 -9.95 -17.20 0.51
CA LYS A 277 -9.18 -17.23 1.77
C LYS A 277 -8.97 -15.81 2.35
N THR A 278 -9.97 -14.95 2.24
CA THR A 278 -9.94 -13.59 2.79
C THR A 278 -10.69 -13.58 4.11
N LEU A 279 -10.03 -13.07 5.15
CA LEU A 279 -10.67 -12.80 6.44
C LEU A 279 -11.16 -11.34 6.45
N VAL A 280 -12.46 -11.14 6.65
CA VAL A 280 -13.07 -9.83 6.87
C VAL A 280 -13.65 -9.84 8.28
N ALA A 281 -12.95 -9.23 9.23
CA ALA A 281 -13.34 -9.33 10.62
C ALA A 281 -13.23 -8.05 11.43
N GLU A 282 -14.08 -7.93 12.44
CA GLU A 282 -14.04 -6.83 13.43
C GLU A 282 -14.19 -5.43 12.80
N ASN A 283 -14.73 -5.33 11.58
CA ASN A 283 -14.94 -4.05 10.92
C ASN A 283 -16.25 -3.42 11.42
N ARG A 284 -16.27 -2.10 11.51
CA ARG A 284 -17.50 -1.31 11.67
C ARG A 284 -17.87 -0.71 10.32
N VAL A 285 -18.96 -1.19 9.73
CA VAL A 285 -19.36 -0.87 8.36
C VAL A 285 -20.79 -0.35 8.35
N GLU A 286 -20.97 0.96 8.17
CA GLU A 286 -22.27 1.59 8.37
C GLU A 286 -22.62 2.69 7.38
N ASP A 287 -23.92 2.94 7.19
CA ASP A 287 -24.42 4.11 6.46
C ASP A 287 -23.92 4.21 5.00
N ASN A 288 -23.53 3.07 4.39
CA ASN A 288 -23.15 2.98 2.98
C ASN A 288 -24.39 2.68 2.15
N VAL A 289 -24.95 3.71 1.53
CA VAL A 289 -26.25 3.70 0.84
C VAL A 289 -26.08 4.14 -0.62
N GLY A 290 -26.57 3.32 -1.53
CA GLY A 290 -26.51 3.58 -2.96
C GLY A 290 -27.33 2.58 -3.76
N THR A 291 -27.42 2.80 -5.07
CA THR A 291 -28.21 1.96 -5.97
C THR A 291 -27.36 1.04 -6.85
N SER A 292 -26.03 1.13 -6.73
CA SER A 292 -25.08 0.29 -7.47
C SER A 292 -25.37 -1.21 -7.25
N PRO A 293 -25.13 -2.08 -8.26
CA PRO A 293 -25.14 -3.52 -8.06
C PRO A 293 -24.19 -4.01 -6.96
N LEU A 294 -23.18 -3.21 -6.62
CA LEU A 294 -22.18 -3.49 -5.59
C LEU A 294 -22.51 -2.78 -4.26
N SER A 295 -23.65 -2.10 -4.15
CA SER A 295 -24.03 -1.40 -2.91
C SER A 295 -24.38 -2.39 -1.80
N GLY A 296 -23.98 -2.04 -0.58
CA GLY A 296 -24.15 -2.81 0.65
C GLY A 296 -22.99 -2.58 1.63
N GLY A 297 -23.09 -3.17 2.82
CA GLY A 297 -22.03 -3.10 3.84
C GLY A 297 -20.83 -3.96 3.45
N ILE A 298 -20.95 -5.28 3.58
CA ILE A 298 -19.95 -6.25 3.11
C ILE A 298 -20.56 -7.10 1.99
N VAL A 299 -19.99 -7.01 0.79
CA VAL A 299 -20.56 -7.60 -0.42
C VAL A 299 -19.56 -8.56 -1.07
N LEU A 300 -19.93 -9.83 -1.16
CA LEU A 300 -19.29 -10.80 -2.04
C LEU A 300 -20.04 -10.78 -3.38
N TYR A 301 -19.32 -10.48 -4.45
CA TYR A 301 -19.87 -10.43 -5.80
C TYR A 301 -18.92 -11.14 -6.76
N LYS A 302 -19.42 -11.91 -7.72
CA LYS A 302 -18.55 -12.59 -8.69
C LYS A 302 -17.66 -11.59 -9.42
N SER A 303 -16.45 -11.99 -9.81
CA SER A 303 -15.62 -11.16 -10.68
C SER A 303 -16.35 -10.85 -11.99
N PHE A 304 -15.91 -9.81 -12.68
CA PHE A 304 -16.51 -9.36 -13.94
C PHE A 304 -16.29 -10.32 -15.12
N VAL A 305 -15.49 -11.36 -14.88
CA VAL A 305 -15.17 -12.48 -15.77
C VAL A 305 -15.76 -13.81 -15.24
N GLY A 306 -16.56 -13.75 -14.16
CA GLY A 306 -17.37 -14.87 -13.68
C GLY A 306 -16.75 -15.71 -12.56
N ALA A 307 -15.53 -15.42 -12.12
CA ALA A 307 -14.89 -16.12 -11.01
C ALA A 307 -15.60 -15.78 -9.68
N VAL A 308 -16.07 -16.79 -8.97
CA VAL A 308 -16.76 -16.63 -7.68
C VAL A 308 -15.78 -16.49 -6.52
N ASN A 309 -16.26 -15.96 -5.39
CA ASN A 309 -15.49 -15.90 -4.15
C ASN A 309 -15.55 -17.26 -3.43
N GLU A 310 -14.44 -17.70 -2.82
CA GLU A 310 -14.35 -19.04 -2.21
C GLU A 310 -13.57 -19.04 -0.89
N ARG A 311 -14.04 -19.76 0.13
CA ARG A 311 -13.32 -19.95 1.40
C ARG A 311 -12.97 -18.62 2.10
N ASN A 312 -13.81 -17.61 1.96
CA ASN A 312 -13.68 -16.36 2.72
C ASN A 312 -14.42 -16.48 4.05
N GLU A 313 -13.93 -15.78 5.05
CA GLU A 313 -14.48 -15.79 6.40
C GLU A 313 -14.88 -14.36 6.76
N ILE A 314 -16.17 -14.14 6.99
CA ILE A 314 -16.74 -12.85 7.34
C ILE A 314 -17.29 -12.97 8.75
N ARG A 315 -16.59 -12.42 9.75
CA ARG A 315 -16.96 -12.63 11.15
C ARG A 315 -16.80 -11.43 12.06
N ASP A 316 -17.58 -11.39 13.12
CA ASP A 316 -17.45 -10.40 14.20
C ASP A 316 -17.49 -8.94 13.72
N ASN A 317 -18.14 -8.68 12.58
CA ASN A 317 -18.31 -7.32 12.05
C ASN A 317 -19.59 -6.69 12.60
N VAL A 318 -19.56 -5.38 12.81
CA VAL A 318 -20.77 -4.58 13.03
C VAL A 318 -21.14 -3.93 11.72
N VAL A 319 -22.23 -4.40 11.09
CA VAL A 319 -22.62 -3.99 9.74
C VAL A 319 -24.07 -3.53 9.75
N GLN A 320 -24.30 -2.22 9.71
CA GLN A 320 -25.61 -1.65 9.99
C GLN A 320 -25.97 -0.48 9.09
N ARG A 321 -27.27 -0.30 8.81
CA ARG A 321 -27.80 0.86 8.07
C ARG A 321 -27.17 1.02 6.67
N ASN A 322 -26.71 -0.08 6.07
CA ASN A 322 -26.25 -0.07 4.68
C ASN A 322 -27.42 -0.32 3.74
N GLY A 323 -27.35 0.20 2.51
CA GLY A 323 -28.46 0.31 1.56
C GLY A 323 -29.27 -0.97 1.34
N LYS A 324 -28.96 -1.76 0.32
CA LYS A 324 -29.75 -2.95 -0.05
C LYS A 324 -29.59 -4.12 0.93
N ALA A 325 -28.43 -4.22 1.56
CA ALA A 325 -28.11 -5.23 2.55
C ALA A 325 -26.88 -4.80 3.36
N ASP A 326 -26.87 -5.15 4.63
CA ASP A 326 -25.69 -5.06 5.48
C ASP A 326 -24.66 -6.11 5.03
N LEU A 327 -25.07 -7.37 4.95
CA LEU A 327 -24.25 -8.46 4.43
C LEU A 327 -24.86 -9.01 3.14
N ALA A 328 -24.07 -9.12 2.08
CA ALA A 328 -24.53 -9.67 0.82
C ALA A 328 -23.56 -10.71 0.26
N ASN A 329 -23.99 -11.95 0.17
CA ASN A 329 -23.35 -12.98 -0.61
C ASN A 329 -24.11 -13.17 -1.94
N ARG A 330 -23.70 -12.39 -2.95
CA ARG A 330 -24.33 -12.38 -4.28
C ARG A 330 -23.65 -13.32 -5.27
N ASP A 331 -22.74 -14.17 -4.80
CA ASP A 331 -22.28 -15.30 -5.58
C ASP A 331 -23.42 -16.30 -5.71
N ARG A 332 -24.00 -16.38 -6.92
CA ARG A 332 -25.16 -17.22 -7.22
C ARG A 332 -24.86 -18.73 -7.20
N VAL A 333 -23.68 -19.14 -6.75
CA VAL A 333 -23.24 -20.55 -6.72
C VAL A 333 -23.13 -21.00 -5.26
N LYS A 334 -24.07 -21.85 -4.82
CA LYS A 334 -24.04 -22.49 -3.50
C LYS A 334 -22.78 -23.38 -3.37
N GLY A 335 -22.23 -23.48 -2.15
CA GLY A 335 -21.30 -24.57 -1.80
C GLY A 335 -19.80 -24.29 -1.95
N LYS A 336 -19.34 -23.03 -1.97
CA LYS A 336 -17.91 -22.68 -2.14
C LYS A 336 -17.17 -22.25 -0.86
N GLY A 337 -17.74 -22.57 0.31
CA GLY A 337 -17.06 -22.46 1.60
C GLY A 337 -16.88 -21.05 2.15
N ASN A 338 -17.59 -20.04 1.64
CA ASN A 338 -17.64 -18.74 2.32
C ASN A 338 -18.49 -18.87 3.60
N THR A 339 -17.98 -18.40 4.73
CA THR A 339 -18.65 -18.47 6.03
C THR A 339 -18.96 -17.09 6.55
N PHE A 340 -20.10 -16.97 7.22
CA PHE A 340 -20.57 -15.76 7.88
C PHE A 340 -21.00 -16.16 9.30
N HIS A 341 -20.44 -15.54 10.32
CA HIS A 341 -20.77 -15.87 11.71
C HIS A 341 -20.39 -14.74 12.67
N GLY A 342 -21.14 -14.56 13.76
CA GLY A 342 -20.84 -13.55 14.77
C GLY A 342 -21.00 -12.10 14.29
N ASN A 343 -21.60 -11.88 13.11
CA ASN A 343 -21.81 -10.53 12.59
C ASN A 343 -23.07 -9.92 13.21
N THR A 344 -23.00 -8.65 13.57
CA THR A 344 -24.18 -7.87 13.95
C THR A 344 -24.72 -7.13 12.73
N CYS A 345 -25.85 -7.58 12.17
CA CYS A 345 -26.53 -6.91 11.06
C CYS A 345 -28.06 -6.95 11.19
N ALA A 346 -28.74 -6.04 10.46
CA ALA A 346 -30.19 -6.01 10.39
C ALA A 346 -30.73 -6.75 9.17
N HIS A 347 -30.06 -6.61 8.01
CA HIS A 347 -30.50 -7.22 6.76
C HIS A 347 -29.36 -7.94 6.04
N SER A 348 -29.54 -9.22 5.74
CA SER A 348 -28.60 -9.97 4.88
C SER A 348 -29.24 -10.53 3.61
N GLU A 349 -28.43 -10.69 2.56
CA GLU A 349 -28.80 -11.28 1.29
C GLU A 349 -27.84 -12.43 0.92
N PRO A 350 -28.25 -13.71 0.93
CA PRO A 350 -29.53 -14.22 1.44
C PRO A 350 -29.72 -13.98 2.95
N ALA A 351 -30.92 -14.26 3.47
CA ALA A 351 -31.17 -14.23 4.91
C ALA A 351 -30.28 -15.24 5.65
N GLY A 352 -29.89 -14.92 6.90
CA GLY A 352 -29.11 -15.79 7.79
C GLY A 352 -27.59 -15.67 7.65
N LEU A 353 -27.07 -14.51 7.22
CA LEU A 353 -25.62 -14.22 7.27
C LEU A 353 -25.22 -13.38 8.49
N CYS A 354 -26.21 -12.84 9.21
CA CYS A 354 -26.05 -12.46 10.60
C CYS A 354 -25.95 -13.80 11.38
#